data_AF-A0A1Q9K2W8-F1
#
_entry.id   AF-A0A1Q9K2W8-F1
#
_cell.length_a   1.000
_cell.length_b   1.000
_cell.length_c   1.000
_cell.angle_alpha   90.00
_cell.angle_beta   90.00
_cell.angle_gamma   90.00
#
_symmetry.space_group_name_H-M   'P 1'
#
loop_
_entity.id
_entity.type
_entity.pdbx_description
1 polymer ?
#
loop_
_entity_poly.entity_id
_entity_poly.type
_entity_poly.pdbx_seq_one_letter_code
_entity_poly.pdbx_strand_id
1 'polypeptide(L)'
;MKKRFGAMIMAVVLLLTITACEQEEKESGRIYGGCSVHYIDVGQGDAALIQAGDTNSLIDTGTNSHYDELSAYLDSQNVEKLDNLIITHPDADHMGGAYAVIADYGVEQFYTTNTTSDSQAYQKMIRALKQNHIEKQVVSAGDDIDFGEGAQGSVLGPIGEAEDSNESSLVIRLDYGENSYLFTGDTTARMENRMNQKYDIDVDVLKASHHGSDTANGVKFIRDASPIYSVISVGADNNYGHPDYNVLRRLKKYSTQGVLRTDKMGNIVISSNGEKLSVESIDHSQMIEEQHNTSQKKKINSIKEEIIGNKNTKVYHSKEEGNLPDEENRVYFSSENEAKKAGYRPCSRCYP
;
A
#
# COMPACT_ATOMS: atom_id res chain seq x y z
N MET A 1 8.44 -52.07 65.89
CA MET A 1 7.06 -51.53 65.78
C MET A 1 7.02 -50.09 66.26
N LYS A 2 6.42 -49.20 65.45
CA LYS A 2 5.80 -47.89 65.80
C LYS A 2 6.77 -46.77 66.27
N LYS A 3 7.32 -45.99 65.33
CA LYS A 3 6.84 -44.69 64.78
C LYS A 3 6.72 -43.56 65.83
N ARG A 4 7.68 -42.62 65.76
CA ARG A 4 7.73 -41.34 66.47
C ARG A 4 7.15 -40.23 65.57
N PHE A 5 6.15 -39.50 66.08
CA PHE A 5 5.88 -38.09 65.78
C PHE A 5 7.13 -37.28 66.20
N GLY A 6 7.57 -36.20 65.58
CA GLY A 6 6.93 -35.17 64.76
C GLY A 6 7.58 -33.84 65.15
N ALA A 7 7.57 -32.86 64.25
CA ALA A 7 8.07 -31.49 64.37
C ALA A 7 9.56 -31.26 64.08
N MET A 8 9.87 -30.90 62.83
CA MET A 8 10.95 -29.98 62.54
C MET A 8 10.70 -29.22 61.22
N ILE A 9 10.99 -27.92 61.26
CA ILE A 9 11.28 -27.02 60.14
C ILE A 9 10.06 -26.44 59.40
N MET A 10 9.55 -25.35 59.97
CA MET A 10 8.82 -24.32 59.25
C MET A 10 9.85 -23.42 58.54
N ALA A 11 10.26 -23.83 57.34
CA ALA A 11 11.15 -23.04 56.49
C ALA A 11 10.35 -22.00 55.71
N VAL A 12 10.80 -20.76 55.88
CA VAL A 12 10.54 -19.56 55.11
C VAL A 12 10.33 -19.86 53.61
N VAL A 13 9.10 -19.67 53.13
CA VAL A 13 8.82 -19.33 51.73
C VAL A 13 8.01 -18.05 51.76
N LEU A 14 8.72 -16.95 51.97
CA LEU A 14 8.21 -15.61 51.70
C LEU A 14 8.13 -15.53 50.17
N LEU A 15 6.95 -15.82 49.62
CA LEU A 15 6.62 -15.62 48.22
C LEU A 15 6.77 -14.13 47.90
N LEU A 16 7.93 -13.78 47.33
CA LEU A 16 8.13 -12.58 46.55
C LEU A 16 7.26 -12.69 45.29
N THR A 17 6.00 -12.29 45.40
CA THR A 17 5.17 -11.96 44.23
C THR A 17 5.69 -10.66 43.65
N ILE A 18 6.79 -10.74 42.91
CA ILE A 18 7.13 -9.73 41.91
C ILE A 18 6.15 -10.00 40.77
N THR A 19 5.02 -9.30 40.80
CA THR A 19 4.22 -9.06 39.60
C THR A 19 5.12 -8.30 38.63
N ALA A 20 5.83 -9.04 37.79
CA ALA A 20 6.35 -8.53 36.53
C ALA A 20 5.11 -8.18 35.71
N CYS A 21 4.70 -6.92 35.79
CA CYS A 21 3.83 -6.31 34.83
C CYS A 21 4.69 -6.15 33.58
N GLU A 22 4.71 -7.18 32.75
CA GLU A 22 5.30 -7.14 31.43
C GLU A 22 4.38 -6.22 30.60
N GLN A 23 4.70 -4.93 30.59
CA GLN A 23 4.19 -4.03 29.57
C GLN A 23 4.83 -4.50 28.26
N GLU A 24 4.07 -5.23 27.46
CA GLU A 24 4.32 -5.34 26.03
C GLU A 24 4.28 -3.92 25.46
N GLU A 25 5.46 -3.33 25.26
CA GLU A 25 5.60 -2.20 24.36
C GLU A 25 5.18 -2.70 22.97
N LYS A 26 4.08 -2.15 22.44
CA LYS A 26 3.74 -2.24 21.02
C LYS A 26 4.84 -1.53 20.22
N GLU A 27 5.95 -2.23 19.98
CA GLU A 27 6.82 -1.89 18.86
C GLU A 27 6.04 -2.18 17.57
N SER A 28 6.03 -1.20 16.68
CA SER A 28 5.41 -1.27 15.35
C SER A 28 5.87 -2.54 14.64
N GLY A 29 4.90 -3.42 14.33
CA GLY A 29 5.11 -4.82 14.01
C GLY A 29 5.83 -5.09 12.69
N ARG A 30 7.16 -5.19 12.74
CA ARG A 30 7.88 -6.11 11.86
C ARG A 30 7.94 -7.47 12.55
N ILE A 31 7.18 -8.44 12.04
CA ILE A 31 7.39 -9.84 12.41
C ILE A 31 8.72 -10.26 11.76
N TYR A 32 9.80 -10.32 12.55
CA TYR A 32 11.05 -10.90 12.08
C TYR A 32 10.80 -12.38 11.74
N GLY A 33 10.94 -12.74 10.45
CA GLY A 33 10.62 -14.08 9.92
C GLY A 33 9.16 -14.27 9.49
N GLY A 34 8.58 -13.30 8.78
CA GLY A 34 7.20 -13.36 8.29
C GLY A 34 7.00 -12.61 6.97
N CYS A 35 5.88 -12.86 6.31
CA CYS A 35 5.44 -12.15 5.10
C CYS A 35 4.10 -11.46 5.36
N SER A 36 4.00 -10.16 5.11
CA SER A 36 2.75 -9.40 5.20
C SER A 36 2.32 -8.87 3.84
N VAL A 37 1.04 -9.02 3.54
CA VAL A 37 0.38 -8.49 2.33
C VAL A 37 -0.63 -7.44 2.76
N HIS A 38 -0.42 -6.21 2.32
CA HIS A 38 -1.20 -5.04 2.65
C HIS A 38 -2.00 -4.64 1.41
N TYR A 39 -3.31 -4.82 1.44
CA TYR A 39 -4.23 -4.30 0.42
C TYR A 39 -4.62 -2.88 0.82
N ILE A 40 -4.10 -1.90 0.08
CA ILE A 40 -4.15 -0.49 0.45
C ILE A 40 -5.44 0.12 -0.08
N ASP A 41 -6.14 0.91 0.74
CA ASP A 41 -7.31 1.66 0.32
C ASP A 41 -6.88 2.90 -0.47
N VAL A 42 -6.80 2.73 -1.78
CA VAL A 42 -6.50 3.80 -2.76
C VAL A 42 -7.76 4.21 -3.52
N GLY A 43 -8.92 4.09 -2.89
CA GLY A 43 -10.22 4.34 -3.50
C GLY A 43 -10.56 3.29 -4.57
N GLN A 44 -11.11 3.73 -5.70
CA GLN A 44 -11.32 2.84 -6.85
C GLN A 44 -9.98 2.61 -7.55
N GLY A 45 -9.41 1.43 -7.31
CA GLY A 45 -8.16 0.98 -7.89
C GLY A 45 -7.49 -0.08 -7.03
N ASP A 46 -6.27 -0.43 -7.41
CA ASP A 46 -5.47 -1.46 -6.73
C ASP A 46 -4.09 -0.95 -6.34
N ALA A 47 -3.70 -1.24 -5.11
CA ALA A 47 -2.33 -1.21 -4.66
C ALA A 47 -2.14 -2.26 -3.55
N ALA A 48 -1.12 -3.09 -3.67
CA ALA A 48 -0.79 -4.11 -2.69
C ALA A 48 0.70 -4.10 -2.35
N LEU A 49 1.05 -3.77 -1.11
CA LEU A 49 2.41 -3.85 -0.59
C LEU A 49 2.65 -5.24 -0.01
N ILE A 50 3.75 -5.88 -0.39
CA ILE A 50 4.24 -7.14 0.15
C ILE A 50 5.56 -6.84 0.87
N GLN A 51 5.65 -7.20 2.15
CA GLN A 51 6.88 -7.10 2.92
C GLN A 51 7.28 -8.50 3.40
N ALA A 52 8.50 -8.93 3.06
CA ALA A 52 9.09 -10.18 3.55
C ALA A 52 10.56 -9.91 3.91
N GLY A 53 10.91 -10.11 5.19
CA GLY A 53 12.19 -9.64 5.73
C GLY A 53 12.38 -8.13 5.50
N ASP A 54 13.46 -7.76 4.82
CA ASP A 54 13.77 -6.37 4.44
C ASP A 54 13.31 -6.01 3.00
N THR A 55 12.70 -6.95 2.29
CA THR A 55 12.24 -6.76 0.92
C THR A 55 10.86 -6.13 0.89
N ASN A 56 10.70 -5.02 0.17
CA ASN A 56 9.43 -4.35 -0.08
C ASN A 56 9.07 -4.45 -1.55
N SER A 57 7.91 -5.01 -1.85
CA SER A 57 7.40 -5.12 -3.22
C SER A 57 6.02 -4.50 -3.32
N LEU A 58 5.78 -3.69 -4.33
CA LEU A 58 4.47 -3.07 -4.57
C LEU A 58 3.87 -3.61 -5.87
N ILE A 59 2.65 -4.14 -5.79
CA ILE A 59 1.83 -4.52 -6.95
C ILE A 59 0.77 -3.43 -7.14
N ASP A 60 0.81 -2.77 -8.30
CA ASP A 60 -0.04 -1.64 -8.66
C ASP A 60 0.05 -0.45 -7.66
N THR A 61 -0.54 0.68 -8.04
CA THR A 61 -0.30 1.99 -7.43
C THR A 61 -1.56 2.86 -7.34
N GLY A 62 -2.72 2.29 -7.64
CA GLY A 62 -3.97 3.02 -7.67
C GLY A 62 -4.02 4.09 -8.77
N THR A 63 -5.00 4.98 -8.65
CA THR A 63 -5.09 6.18 -9.48
C THR A 63 -4.12 7.27 -9.00
N ASN A 64 -3.71 8.15 -9.91
CA ASN A 64 -2.89 9.32 -9.54
C ASN A 64 -3.55 10.21 -8.47
N SER A 65 -4.88 10.30 -8.44
CA SER A 65 -5.58 11.13 -7.46
C SER A 65 -5.53 10.57 -6.05
N HIS A 66 -5.17 9.29 -5.88
CA HIS A 66 -5.02 8.63 -4.58
C HIS A 66 -3.55 8.37 -4.20
N TYR A 67 -2.62 9.08 -4.86
CA TYR A 67 -1.19 8.93 -4.58
C TYR A 67 -0.82 9.41 -3.16
N ASP A 68 -1.49 10.46 -2.66
CA ASP A 68 -1.22 10.98 -1.31
C ASP A 68 -1.60 9.93 -0.24
N GLU A 69 -2.71 9.22 -0.44
CA GLU A 69 -3.14 8.10 0.42
C GLU A 69 -2.17 6.92 0.35
N LEU A 70 -1.74 6.55 -0.87
CA LEU A 70 -0.76 5.49 -1.08
C LEU A 70 0.58 5.82 -0.40
N SER A 71 1.15 6.99 -0.69
CA SER A 71 2.44 7.42 -0.15
C SER A 71 2.40 7.57 1.37
N ALA A 72 1.33 8.16 1.93
CA ALA A 72 1.15 8.23 3.37
C ALA A 72 1.11 6.84 4.02
N TYR A 73 0.51 5.84 3.35
CA TYR A 73 0.51 4.47 3.84
C TYR A 73 1.89 3.82 3.73
N LEU A 74 2.58 3.91 2.58
CA LEU A 74 3.93 3.38 2.42
C LEU A 74 4.91 3.96 3.45
N ASP A 75 4.83 5.27 3.71
CA ASP A 75 5.62 5.95 4.73
C ASP A 75 5.31 5.40 6.13
N SER A 76 4.04 5.13 6.45
CA SER A 76 3.65 4.54 7.74
C SER A 76 4.17 3.10 7.93
N GLN A 77 4.42 2.38 6.82
CA GLN A 77 5.00 1.04 6.82
C GLN A 77 6.55 1.08 6.74
N ASN A 78 7.15 2.27 6.87
CA ASN A 78 8.60 2.50 6.79
C ASN A 78 9.21 2.01 5.46
N VAL A 79 8.47 2.15 4.36
CA VAL A 79 8.99 1.85 3.02
C VAL A 79 9.87 3.02 2.58
N GLU A 80 11.17 2.80 2.56
CA GLU A 80 12.15 3.79 2.04
C GLU A 80 12.57 3.49 0.60
N LYS A 81 12.45 2.23 0.17
CA LYS A 81 12.74 1.74 -1.18
C LYS A 81 11.84 0.60 -1.57
N LEU A 82 11.62 0.42 -2.86
CA LEU A 82 10.97 -0.77 -3.41
C LEU A 82 12.01 -1.65 -4.12
N ASP A 83 12.11 -2.89 -3.68
CA ASP A 83 12.90 -3.90 -4.38
C ASP A 83 12.19 -4.30 -5.67
N ASN A 84 10.86 -4.44 -5.62
CA ASN A 84 10.04 -4.72 -6.80
C ASN A 84 8.88 -3.72 -6.92
N LEU A 85 8.68 -3.16 -8.11
CA LEU A 85 7.42 -2.52 -8.51
C LEU A 85 6.82 -3.31 -9.68
N ILE A 86 5.63 -3.86 -9.48
CA ILE A 86 4.91 -4.65 -10.46
C ILE A 86 3.66 -3.89 -10.90
N ILE A 87 3.52 -3.64 -12.21
CA ILE A 87 2.29 -3.07 -12.78
C ILE A 87 1.58 -4.14 -13.59
N THR A 88 0.39 -4.54 -13.14
CA THR A 88 -0.36 -5.66 -13.71
C THR A 88 -0.80 -5.39 -15.14
N HIS A 89 -1.31 -4.19 -15.41
CA HIS A 89 -1.75 -3.73 -16.73
C HIS A 89 -1.81 -2.18 -16.77
N PRO A 90 -1.97 -1.55 -17.95
CA PRO A 90 -1.74 -0.11 -18.10
C PRO A 90 -2.98 0.77 -17.86
N ASP A 91 -3.96 0.31 -17.09
CA ASP A 91 -5.12 1.14 -16.75
C ASP A 91 -4.84 2.05 -15.55
N ALA A 92 -5.55 3.18 -15.54
CA ALA A 92 -5.15 4.33 -14.75
C ALA A 92 -5.35 4.12 -13.24
N ASP A 93 -6.24 3.22 -12.85
CA ASP A 93 -6.53 2.81 -11.48
C ASP A 93 -5.60 1.71 -10.94
N HIS A 94 -4.63 1.29 -11.75
CA HIS A 94 -3.55 0.38 -11.35
C HIS A 94 -2.18 1.06 -11.47
N MET A 95 -1.93 1.75 -12.58
CA MET A 95 -0.64 2.36 -12.89
C MET A 95 -0.57 3.86 -12.57
N GLY A 96 -1.68 4.47 -12.19
CA GLY A 96 -1.82 5.93 -12.12
C GLY A 96 -0.77 6.62 -11.27
N GLY A 97 -0.41 6.03 -10.13
CA GLY A 97 0.61 6.53 -9.21
C GLY A 97 2.05 6.12 -9.54
N ALA A 98 2.27 5.20 -10.48
CA ALA A 98 3.58 4.55 -10.69
C ALA A 98 4.73 5.52 -10.95
N TYR A 99 4.50 6.58 -11.73
CA TYR A 99 5.55 7.56 -12.03
C TYR A 99 6.02 8.33 -10.78
N ALA A 100 5.12 8.59 -9.84
CA ALA A 100 5.43 9.27 -8.59
C ALA A 100 6.09 8.29 -7.61
N VAL A 101 5.59 7.06 -7.50
CA VAL A 101 6.23 5.98 -6.72
C VAL A 101 7.70 5.78 -7.14
N ILE A 102 7.96 5.68 -8.45
CA ILE A 102 9.32 5.53 -8.99
C ILE A 102 10.23 6.70 -8.58
N ALA A 103 9.70 7.93 -8.57
CA ALA A 103 10.46 9.12 -8.24
C ALA A 103 10.75 9.25 -6.73
N ASP A 104 9.79 8.87 -5.89
CA ASP A 104 9.81 9.20 -4.47
C ASP A 104 10.42 8.08 -3.60
N TYR A 105 10.24 6.81 -3.98
CA TYR A 105 10.77 5.66 -3.22
C TYR A 105 12.02 5.03 -3.86
N GLY A 106 12.22 5.20 -5.17
CA GLY A 106 13.21 4.42 -5.90
C GLY A 106 12.78 2.95 -6.03
N VAL A 107 13.16 2.34 -7.17
CA VAL A 107 12.74 0.99 -7.54
C VAL A 107 13.95 0.24 -8.08
N GLU A 108 14.24 -0.95 -7.53
CA GLU A 108 15.33 -1.79 -8.04
C GLU A 108 14.90 -2.59 -9.28
N GLN A 109 13.76 -3.28 -9.21
CA GLN A 109 13.19 -4.05 -10.32
C GLN A 109 11.79 -3.57 -10.69
N PHE A 110 11.54 -3.38 -11.99
CA PHE A 110 10.22 -3.02 -12.50
C PHE A 110 9.69 -4.11 -13.43
N TYR A 111 8.57 -4.73 -13.04
CA TYR A 111 7.93 -5.81 -13.78
C TYR A 111 6.58 -5.36 -14.36
N THR A 112 6.29 -5.73 -15.60
CA THR A 112 4.98 -5.48 -16.21
C THR A 112 4.75 -6.42 -17.41
N THR A 113 3.63 -6.28 -18.11
CA THR A 113 3.39 -6.99 -19.38
C THR A 113 3.98 -6.25 -20.57
N ASN A 114 3.88 -6.87 -21.75
CA ASN A 114 4.22 -6.18 -22.99
C ASN A 114 3.14 -5.18 -23.43
N THR A 115 2.00 -5.10 -22.74
CA THR A 115 0.91 -4.21 -23.11
C THR A 115 1.32 -2.76 -22.91
N THR A 116 0.97 -1.93 -23.88
CA THR A 116 1.27 -0.49 -23.88
C THR A 116 -0.02 0.32 -23.91
N SER A 117 0.03 1.55 -23.44
CA SER A 117 -1.10 2.49 -23.52
C SER A 117 -0.64 3.85 -24.03
N ASP A 118 -1.50 4.56 -24.75
CA ASP A 118 -1.25 5.95 -25.18
C ASP A 118 -1.62 6.97 -24.09
N SER A 119 -2.09 6.51 -22.92
CA SER A 119 -2.50 7.38 -21.82
C SER A 119 -1.36 8.25 -21.30
N GLN A 120 -1.71 9.42 -20.75
CA GLN A 120 -0.73 10.31 -20.14
C GLN A 120 -0.02 9.65 -18.94
N ALA A 121 -0.74 8.81 -18.18
CA ALA A 121 -0.18 8.07 -17.06
C ALA A 121 0.90 7.08 -17.52
N TYR A 122 0.63 6.30 -18.57
CA TYR A 122 1.61 5.38 -19.14
C TYR A 122 2.86 6.12 -19.63
N GLN A 123 2.67 7.22 -20.36
CA GLN A 123 3.81 8.03 -20.84
C GLN A 123 4.63 8.62 -19.69
N LYS A 124 4.00 9.07 -18.60
CA LYS A 124 4.71 9.55 -17.40
C LYS A 124 5.51 8.43 -16.74
N MET A 125 4.94 7.23 -16.59
CA MET A 125 5.64 6.07 -16.04
C MET A 125 6.88 5.71 -16.88
N ILE A 126 6.75 5.60 -18.20
CA ILE A 126 7.90 5.30 -19.08
C ILE A 126 8.99 6.38 -18.98
N ARG A 127 8.61 7.66 -18.85
CA ARG A 127 9.59 8.75 -18.62
C ARG A 127 10.29 8.61 -17.27
N ALA A 128 9.54 8.27 -16.21
CA ALA A 128 10.09 8.08 -14.87
C ALA A 128 11.08 6.90 -14.83
N LEU A 129 10.76 5.77 -15.46
CA LEU A 129 11.69 4.64 -15.63
C LEU A 129 12.99 5.08 -16.31
N LYS A 130 12.88 5.80 -17.43
CA LYS A 130 14.05 6.29 -18.17
C LYS A 130 14.89 7.28 -17.35
N GLN A 131 14.26 8.19 -16.62
CA GLN A 131 14.95 9.20 -15.79
C GLN A 131 15.71 8.56 -14.63
N ASN A 132 15.16 7.48 -14.06
CA ASN A 132 15.74 6.75 -12.94
C ASN A 132 16.61 5.55 -13.37
N HIS A 133 16.83 5.37 -14.68
CA HIS A 133 17.64 4.29 -15.24
C HIS A 133 17.14 2.88 -14.86
N ILE A 134 15.82 2.73 -14.74
CA ILE A 134 15.17 1.45 -14.43
C ILE A 134 14.76 0.78 -15.73
N GLU A 135 15.16 -0.48 -15.90
CA GLU A 135 14.77 -1.29 -17.05
C GLU A 135 13.34 -1.81 -16.88
N LYS A 136 12.54 -1.72 -17.95
CA LYS A 136 11.21 -2.32 -17.99
C LYS A 136 11.33 -3.83 -18.26
N GLN A 137 11.12 -4.66 -17.25
CA GLN A 137 11.13 -6.11 -17.41
C GLN A 137 9.74 -6.61 -17.76
N VAL A 138 9.63 -7.24 -18.93
CA VAL A 138 8.38 -7.87 -19.38
C VAL A 138 8.36 -9.31 -18.87
N VAL A 139 7.36 -9.63 -18.05
CA VAL A 139 7.14 -11.00 -17.53
C VAL A 139 5.89 -11.61 -18.12
N SER A 140 5.84 -12.93 -18.15
CA SER A 140 4.80 -13.74 -18.75
C SER A 140 4.54 -14.99 -17.92
N ALA A 141 3.42 -15.65 -18.20
CA ALA A 141 3.03 -16.82 -17.43
C ALA A 141 4.08 -17.95 -17.47
N GLY A 142 4.53 -18.38 -16.29
CA GLY A 142 5.63 -19.32 -16.09
C GLY A 142 6.93 -18.67 -15.59
N ASP A 143 7.04 -17.34 -15.59
CA ASP A 143 8.15 -16.62 -14.99
C ASP A 143 7.98 -16.55 -13.45
N ASP A 144 9.10 -16.43 -12.75
CA ASP A 144 9.15 -16.32 -11.30
C ASP A 144 9.62 -14.92 -10.87
N ILE A 145 9.13 -14.45 -9.72
CA ILE A 145 9.50 -13.18 -9.08
C ILE A 145 9.89 -13.48 -7.63
N ASP A 146 11.07 -13.04 -7.21
CA ASP A 146 11.51 -13.19 -5.81
C ASP A 146 10.99 -12.02 -4.98
N PHE A 147 10.17 -12.31 -3.97
CA PHE A 147 9.61 -11.33 -3.04
C PHE A 147 10.40 -11.25 -1.73
N GLY A 148 11.51 -11.99 -1.59
CA GLY A 148 12.41 -11.96 -0.44
C GLY A 148 12.02 -12.92 0.68
N GLU A 149 13.00 -13.27 1.51
CA GLU A 149 12.84 -14.10 2.72
C GLU A 149 12.11 -15.45 2.53
N GLY A 150 12.14 -16.02 1.32
CA GLY A 150 11.45 -17.27 0.98
C GLY A 150 10.02 -17.09 0.46
N ALA A 151 9.57 -15.83 0.29
CA ALA A 151 8.34 -15.50 -0.40
C ALA A 151 8.57 -15.60 -1.92
N GLN A 152 7.99 -16.62 -2.54
CA GLN A 152 8.22 -16.96 -3.95
C GLN A 152 6.99 -16.59 -4.78
N GLY A 153 7.20 -15.75 -5.78
CA GLY A 153 6.20 -15.39 -6.78
C GLY A 153 6.30 -16.24 -8.03
N SER A 154 5.14 -16.63 -8.58
CA SER A 154 5.02 -17.21 -9.91
C SER A 154 3.93 -16.49 -10.71
N VAL A 155 4.26 -16.09 -11.93
CA VAL A 155 3.33 -15.44 -12.86
C VAL A 155 2.46 -16.51 -13.51
N LEU A 156 1.15 -16.46 -13.30
CA LEU A 156 0.17 -17.40 -13.84
C LEU A 156 -0.57 -16.86 -15.07
N GLY A 157 -0.55 -15.54 -15.28
CA GLY A 157 -1.26 -14.88 -16.37
C GLY A 157 -0.56 -13.59 -16.82
N PRO A 158 -0.92 -13.07 -18.01
CA PRO A 158 -2.03 -13.51 -18.86
C PRO A 158 -1.75 -14.81 -19.64
N ILE A 159 -2.79 -15.57 -20.00
CA ILE A 159 -2.68 -16.81 -20.77
C ILE A 159 -3.22 -16.66 -22.19
N GLY A 160 -2.30 -16.80 -23.15
CA GLY A 160 -2.58 -16.60 -24.57
C GLY A 160 -2.73 -15.11 -24.89
N GLU A 161 -3.41 -14.83 -26.00
CA GLU A 161 -3.64 -13.45 -26.45
C GLU A 161 -4.73 -12.79 -25.60
N ALA A 162 -4.44 -11.57 -25.14
CA ALA A 162 -5.36 -10.66 -24.47
C ALA A 162 -6.11 -9.81 -25.51
N GLU A 163 -7.42 -9.61 -25.31
CA GLU A 163 -8.26 -8.78 -26.20
C GLU A 163 -8.30 -7.30 -25.77
N ASP A 164 -8.02 -7.03 -24.50
CA ASP A 164 -7.98 -5.69 -23.92
C ASP A 164 -6.89 -5.59 -22.83
N SER A 165 -6.77 -4.42 -22.21
CA SER A 165 -5.83 -4.14 -21.13
C SER A 165 -6.07 -5.05 -19.92
N ASN A 166 -7.32 -5.22 -19.51
CA ASN A 166 -7.73 -6.04 -18.37
C ASN A 166 -7.29 -7.50 -18.54
N GLU A 167 -7.53 -8.08 -19.71
CA GLU A 167 -7.09 -9.43 -20.05
C GLU A 167 -5.57 -9.60 -20.12
N SER A 168 -4.85 -8.49 -20.24
CA SER A 168 -3.39 -8.49 -20.16
C SER A 168 -2.85 -8.39 -18.74
N SER A 169 -3.71 -8.34 -17.72
CA SER A 169 -3.29 -8.31 -16.32
C SER A 169 -2.31 -9.43 -15.99
N LEU A 170 -1.18 -9.07 -15.39
CA LEU A 170 -0.38 -10.03 -14.65
C LEU A 170 -1.23 -10.64 -13.54
N VAL A 171 -1.24 -11.96 -13.51
CA VAL A 171 -1.82 -12.72 -12.40
C VAL A 171 -0.67 -13.42 -11.69
N ILE A 172 -0.51 -13.14 -10.40
CA ILE A 172 0.67 -13.52 -9.63
C ILE A 172 0.22 -14.35 -8.45
N ARG A 173 0.74 -15.57 -8.37
CA ARG A 173 0.68 -16.39 -7.16
C ARG A 173 1.90 -16.08 -6.31
N LEU A 174 1.70 -15.89 -5.02
CA LEU A 174 2.76 -15.75 -4.02
C LEU A 174 2.62 -16.89 -3.03
N ASP A 175 3.68 -17.66 -2.81
CA ASP A 175 3.75 -18.71 -1.80
C ASP A 175 4.78 -18.32 -0.73
N TYR A 176 4.41 -18.47 0.55
CA TYR A 176 5.27 -18.27 1.70
C TYR A 176 5.00 -19.36 2.75
N GLY A 177 5.93 -20.30 2.88
CA GLY A 177 5.70 -21.51 3.68
C GLY A 177 4.53 -22.33 3.14
N GLU A 178 3.54 -22.61 3.99
CA GLU A 178 2.28 -23.27 3.64
C GLU A 178 1.17 -22.30 3.22
N ASN A 179 1.42 -20.99 3.21
CA ASN A 179 0.41 -19.99 2.88
C ASN A 179 0.59 -19.43 1.47
N SER A 180 -0.53 -19.11 0.81
CA SER A 180 -0.56 -18.73 -0.59
C SER A 180 -1.55 -17.60 -0.89
N TYR A 181 -1.19 -16.73 -1.83
CA TYR A 181 -1.96 -15.57 -2.26
C TYR A 181 -2.07 -15.55 -3.78
N LEU A 182 -3.20 -15.08 -4.30
CA LEU A 182 -3.39 -14.85 -5.73
C LEU A 182 -3.82 -13.39 -5.98
N PHE A 183 -2.96 -12.64 -6.66
CA PHE A 183 -3.23 -11.30 -7.16
C PHE A 183 -3.65 -11.39 -8.61
N THR A 184 -4.87 -10.95 -8.92
CA THR A 184 -5.50 -11.20 -10.23
C THR A 184 -5.54 -10.00 -11.16
N GLY A 185 -5.14 -8.82 -10.68
CA GLY A 185 -5.44 -7.55 -11.35
C GLY A 185 -6.89 -7.51 -11.83
N ASP A 186 -7.06 -7.13 -13.08
CA ASP A 186 -8.38 -7.00 -13.73
C ASP A 186 -8.69 -8.12 -14.72
N THR A 187 -8.03 -9.27 -14.55
CA THR A 187 -8.22 -10.42 -15.42
C THR A 187 -9.69 -10.81 -15.57
N THR A 188 -10.12 -11.16 -16.79
CA THR A 188 -11.54 -11.46 -17.09
C THR A 188 -11.88 -12.92 -16.80
N ALA A 189 -13.18 -13.24 -16.74
CA ALA A 189 -13.63 -14.63 -16.60
C ALA A 189 -13.10 -15.55 -17.71
N ARG A 190 -12.77 -15.00 -18.89
CA ARG A 190 -12.14 -15.75 -19.99
C ARG A 190 -10.73 -16.17 -19.61
N MET A 191 -9.93 -15.23 -19.11
CA MET A 191 -8.56 -15.49 -18.65
C MET A 191 -8.52 -16.36 -17.40
N GLU A 192 -9.42 -16.14 -16.44
CA GLU A 192 -9.62 -17.02 -15.28
C GLU A 192 -9.81 -18.49 -15.68
N ASN A 193 -10.65 -18.75 -16.69
CA ASN A 193 -10.88 -20.12 -17.18
C ASN A 193 -9.62 -20.70 -17.86
N ARG A 194 -8.86 -19.90 -18.60
CA ARG A 194 -7.60 -20.36 -19.23
C ARG A 194 -6.54 -20.68 -18.18
N MET A 195 -6.40 -19.85 -17.15
CA MET A 195 -5.48 -20.10 -16.03
C MET A 195 -5.85 -21.37 -15.29
N ASN A 196 -7.13 -21.55 -14.94
CA ASN A 196 -7.64 -22.72 -14.24
C ASN A 196 -7.56 -24.04 -15.06
N GLN A 197 -7.30 -23.96 -16.37
CA GLN A 197 -7.00 -25.14 -17.20
C GLN A 197 -5.52 -25.51 -17.20
N LYS A 198 -4.64 -24.57 -16.87
CA LYS A 198 -3.18 -24.70 -17.00
C LYS A 198 -2.49 -24.88 -15.66
N TYR A 199 -2.98 -24.23 -14.61
CA TYR A 199 -2.36 -24.19 -13.28
C TYR A 199 -3.31 -24.68 -12.20
N ASP A 200 -2.72 -25.12 -11.10
CA ASP A 200 -3.41 -25.21 -9.83
C ASP A 200 -3.53 -23.80 -9.23
N ILE A 201 -4.77 -23.35 -9.08
CA ILE A 201 -5.10 -22.00 -8.59
C ILE A 201 -5.60 -22.01 -7.16
N ASP A 202 -5.56 -23.16 -6.48
CA ASP A 202 -5.87 -23.27 -5.06
C ASP A 202 -4.95 -22.36 -4.25
N VAL A 203 -5.55 -21.44 -3.49
CA VAL A 203 -4.84 -20.45 -2.67
C VAL A 203 -5.59 -20.11 -1.38
N ASP A 204 -4.87 -19.66 -0.36
CA ASP A 204 -5.50 -19.23 0.90
C ASP A 204 -6.15 -17.85 0.78
N VAL A 205 -5.53 -16.94 0.04
CA VAL A 205 -6.02 -15.57 -0.13
C VAL A 205 -6.21 -15.26 -1.61
N LEU A 206 -7.46 -15.03 -2.01
CA LEU A 206 -7.80 -14.60 -3.36
C LEU A 206 -8.11 -13.10 -3.37
N LYS A 207 -7.31 -12.30 -4.06
CA LYS A 207 -7.75 -10.98 -4.48
C LYS A 207 -8.80 -11.15 -5.59
N ALA A 208 -9.98 -10.57 -5.41
CA ALA A 208 -11.04 -10.60 -6.42
C ALA A 208 -10.59 -9.82 -7.66
N SER A 209 -10.81 -10.42 -8.83
CA SER A 209 -10.49 -9.82 -10.12
C SER A 209 -11.32 -8.57 -10.37
N HIS A 210 -10.72 -7.54 -10.97
CA HIS A 210 -11.44 -6.38 -11.53
C HIS A 210 -12.36 -5.73 -10.49
N HIS A 211 -11.84 -5.51 -9.29
CA HIS A 211 -12.55 -4.91 -8.14
C HIS A 211 -13.88 -5.60 -7.76
N GLY A 212 -14.07 -6.86 -8.16
CA GLY A 212 -15.32 -7.60 -7.99
C GLY A 212 -16.36 -7.36 -9.10
N SER A 213 -15.94 -7.00 -10.31
CA SER A 213 -16.77 -6.89 -11.51
C SER A 213 -17.40 -8.22 -11.92
N ASP A 214 -18.59 -8.17 -12.51
CA ASP A 214 -19.33 -9.35 -13.00
C ASP A 214 -18.82 -9.89 -14.35
N THR A 215 -17.95 -9.14 -15.02
CA THR A 215 -17.18 -9.57 -16.20
C THR A 215 -16.05 -10.55 -15.85
N ALA A 216 -15.73 -10.66 -14.56
CA ALA A 216 -14.76 -11.58 -13.98
C ALA A 216 -15.40 -12.39 -12.84
N ASN A 217 -14.58 -13.02 -12.00
CA ASN A 217 -15.02 -13.70 -10.79
C ASN A 217 -16.00 -14.85 -11.09
N GLY A 218 -15.62 -15.68 -12.07
CA GLY A 218 -16.38 -16.83 -12.52
C GLY A 218 -16.58 -17.85 -11.40
N VAL A 219 -17.76 -18.48 -11.35
CA VAL A 219 -18.10 -19.45 -10.29
C VAL A 219 -17.10 -20.62 -10.24
N LYS A 220 -16.67 -21.13 -11.39
CA LYS A 220 -15.69 -22.21 -11.47
C LYS A 220 -14.32 -21.74 -10.95
N PHE A 221 -13.88 -20.54 -11.31
CA PHE A 221 -12.62 -19.97 -10.87
C PHE A 221 -12.57 -19.81 -9.35
N ILE A 222 -13.52 -19.09 -8.76
CA ILE A 222 -13.57 -18.88 -7.31
C ILE A 222 -13.66 -20.22 -6.55
N ARG A 223 -14.47 -21.16 -7.03
CA ARG A 223 -14.62 -22.46 -6.40
C ARG A 223 -13.31 -23.25 -6.40
N ASP A 224 -12.61 -23.26 -7.53
CA ASP A 224 -11.38 -24.05 -7.69
C ASP A 224 -10.16 -23.36 -7.06
N ALA A 225 -10.22 -22.05 -6.81
CA ALA A 225 -9.25 -21.33 -6.00
C ALA A 225 -9.41 -21.56 -4.48
N SER A 226 -10.54 -22.12 -4.04
CA SER A 226 -10.83 -22.52 -2.65
C SER A 226 -10.45 -21.56 -1.51
N PRO A 227 -10.61 -20.22 -1.64
CA PRO A 227 -9.98 -19.28 -0.72
C PRO A 227 -10.42 -19.45 0.74
N ILE A 228 -9.49 -19.23 1.66
CA ILE A 228 -9.82 -18.95 3.06
C ILE A 228 -10.42 -17.55 3.16
N TYR A 229 -9.72 -16.56 2.62
CA TYR A 229 -10.16 -15.18 2.52
C TYR A 229 -10.24 -14.74 1.07
N SER A 230 -11.24 -13.92 0.74
CA SER A 230 -11.19 -13.14 -0.49
C SER A 230 -11.14 -11.65 -0.19
N VAL A 231 -10.26 -10.93 -0.86
CA VAL A 231 -10.09 -9.49 -0.69
C VAL A 231 -10.61 -8.76 -1.93
N ILE A 232 -11.43 -7.73 -1.73
CA ILE A 232 -11.89 -6.84 -2.79
C ILE A 232 -11.30 -5.45 -2.54
N SER A 233 -10.34 -5.08 -3.38
CA SER A 233 -9.85 -3.70 -3.50
C SER A 233 -10.86 -2.91 -4.35
N VAL A 234 -11.57 -1.98 -3.72
CA VAL A 234 -12.66 -1.22 -4.32
C VAL A 234 -12.89 0.06 -3.52
N GLY A 235 -13.32 1.14 -4.19
CA GLY A 235 -13.60 2.42 -3.53
C GLY A 235 -15.02 2.51 -2.97
N ALA A 236 -15.21 3.19 -1.83
CA ALA A 236 -16.54 3.43 -1.25
C ALA A 236 -17.47 4.25 -2.16
N ASP A 237 -16.88 5.17 -2.93
CA ASP A 237 -17.60 6.07 -3.85
C ASP A 237 -17.42 5.67 -5.33
N ASN A 238 -17.16 4.39 -5.60
CA ASN A 238 -17.01 3.93 -6.98
C ASN A 238 -18.34 4.02 -7.75
N ASN A 239 -18.28 4.52 -8.99
CA ASN A 239 -19.45 4.69 -9.85
C ASN A 239 -19.68 3.50 -10.81
N TYR A 240 -18.85 2.46 -10.71
CA TYR A 240 -18.90 1.28 -11.57
C TYR A 240 -19.94 0.26 -11.11
N GLY A 241 -20.47 0.42 -9.89
CA GLY A 241 -21.37 -0.56 -9.26
C GLY A 241 -20.62 -1.79 -8.75
N HIS A 242 -19.33 -1.65 -8.47
CA HIS A 242 -18.50 -2.71 -7.91
C HIS A 242 -18.49 -2.67 -6.37
N PRO A 243 -18.32 -3.82 -5.70
CA PRO A 243 -18.38 -5.17 -6.28
C PRO A 243 -19.82 -5.52 -6.69
N ASP A 244 -19.96 -6.27 -7.77
CA ASP A 244 -21.28 -6.76 -8.19
C ASP A 244 -21.90 -7.66 -7.12
N TYR A 245 -23.23 -7.58 -6.96
CA TYR A 245 -23.96 -8.33 -5.94
C TYR A 245 -23.84 -9.86 -6.12
N ASN A 246 -23.86 -10.36 -7.37
CA ASN A 246 -23.72 -11.78 -7.63
C ASN A 246 -22.28 -12.24 -7.39
N VAL A 247 -21.28 -11.43 -7.72
CA VAL A 247 -19.87 -11.69 -7.41
C VAL A 247 -19.68 -11.79 -5.91
N LEU A 248 -20.16 -10.81 -5.14
CA LEU A 248 -20.08 -10.83 -3.68
C LEU A 248 -20.74 -12.07 -3.08
N ARG A 249 -21.89 -12.51 -3.62
CA ARG A 249 -22.56 -13.74 -3.18
C ARG A 249 -21.76 -14.99 -3.49
N ARG A 250 -21.05 -15.04 -4.63
CA ARG A 250 -20.17 -16.17 -4.99
C ARG A 250 -18.96 -16.23 -4.07
N LEU A 251 -18.26 -15.11 -3.86
CA LEU A 251 -17.13 -15.03 -2.95
C LEU A 251 -17.54 -15.47 -1.55
N LYS A 252 -18.60 -14.90 -0.97
CA LYS A 252 -19.13 -15.31 0.35
C LYS A 252 -19.49 -16.79 0.47
N LYS A 253 -19.79 -17.46 -0.64
CA LYS A 253 -20.13 -18.89 -0.64
C LYS A 253 -18.88 -19.77 -0.57
N TYR A 254 -17.78 -19.34 -1.15
CA TYR A 254 -16.57 -20.16 -1.34
C TYR A 254 -15.42 -19.74 -0.44
N SER A 255 -15.36 -18.49 0.01
CA SER A 255 -14.38 -18.02 0.99
C SER A 255 -14.76 -18.52 2.39
N THR A 256 -13.94 -19.38 2.99
CA THR A 256 -14.32 -20.10 4.23
C THR A 256 -14.34 -19.21 5.49
N GLN A 257 -13.52 -18.16 5.55
CA GLN A 257 -13.46 -17.21 6.66
C GLN A 257 -14.05 -15.84 6.32
N GLY A 258 -14.17 -15.50 5.03
CA GLY A 258 -15.01 -14.40 4.59
C GLY A 258 -14.44 -13.55 3.45
N VAL A 259 -15.15 -12.45 3.19
CA VAL A 259 -14.81 -11.48 2.16
C VAL A 259 -14.46 -10.16 2.83
N LEU A 260 -13.23 -9.70 2.63
CA LEU A 260 -12.66 -8.46 3.15
C LEU A 260 -12.72 -7.40 2.05
N ARG A 261 -13.02 -6.15 2.40
CA ARG A 261 -13.21 -5.07 1.41
C ARG A 261 -12.59 -3.77 1.87
N THR A 262 -11.78 -3.14 1.02
CA THR A 262 -11.10 -1.88 1.36
C THR A 262 -12.12 -0.77 1.62
N ASP A 263 -13.19 -0.65 0.82
CA ASP A 263 -14.28 0.32 1.03
C ASP A 263 -15.08 0.19 2.35
N LYS A 264 -14.79 -0.86 3.14
CA LYS A 264 -15.45 -1.12 4.43
C LYS A 264 -14.47 -1.20 5.58
N MET A 265 -13.21 -1.52 5.31
CA MET A 265 -12.20 -1.83 6.32
C MET A 265 -10.99 -0.88 6.25
N GLY A 266 -10.91 0.00 5.25
CA GLY A 266 -9.69 0.75 4.95
C GLY A 266 -8.60 -0.20 4.45
N ASN A 267 -7.37 0.02 4.92
CA ASN A 267 -6.26 -0.86 4.57
C ASN A 267 -6.41 -2.22 5.26
N ILE A 268 -6.21 -3.30 4.52
CA ILE A 268 -6.30 -4.67 5.04
C ILE A 268 -4.91 -5.28 5.03
N VAL A 269 -4.45 -5.79 6.17
CA VAL A 269 -3.17 -6.48 6.29
C VAL A 269 -3.43 -7.94 6.57
N ILE A 270 -2.86 -8.83 5.74
CA ILE A 270 -2.86 -10.26 5.97
C ILE A 270 -1.40 -10.69 6.16
N SER A 271 -1.07 -11.12 7.37
CA SER A 271 0.28 -11.55 7.74
C SER A 271 0.36 -13.05 7.84
N SER A 272 1.47 -13.61 7.39
CA SER A 272 1.81 -15.02 7.45
C SER A 272 3.13 -15.22 8.21
N ASN A 273 3.15 -16.23 9.07
CA ASN A 273 4.37 -16.77 9.67
C ASN A 273 4.88 -18.04 8.96
N GLY A 274 4.38 -18.33 7.76
CA GLY A 274 4.68 -19.54 6.99
C GLY A 274 3.78 -20.74 7.27
N GLU A 275 2.89 -20.67 8.26
CA GLU A 275 1.90 -21.73 8.53
C GLU A 275 0.49 -21.16 8.69
N LYS A 276 0.36 -20.01 9.38
CA LYS A 276 -0.92 -19.40 9.74
C LYS A 276 -1.03 -17.99 9.21
N LEU A 277 -2.25 -17.64 8.84
CA LEU A 277 -2.65 -16.29 8.48
C LEU A 277 -3.28 -15.55 9.68
N SER A 278 -2.96 -14.27 9.82
CA SER A 278 -3.66 -13.30 10.67
C SER A 278 -4.14 -12.12 9.84
N VAL A 279 -5.31 -11.57 10.17
CA VAL A 279 -5.93 -10.46 9.44
C VAL A 279 -6.13 -9.27 10.37
N GLU A 280 -5.69 -8.11 9.92
CA GLU A 280 -5.85 -6.82 10.59
C GLU A 280 -6.39 -5.78 9.62
N SER A 281 -7.04 -4.74 10.13
CA SER A 281 -7.49 -3.60 9.35
C SER A 281 -6.96 -2.31 9.97
N ILE A 282 -6.37 -1.45 9.14
CA ILE A 282 -5.83 -0.15 9.55
C ILE A 282 -6.71 0.94 8.92
N ASP A 283 -7.54 1.56 9.75
CA ASP A 283 -8.40 2.66 9.35
C ASP A 283 -7.57 3.95 9.18
N HIS A 284 -7.80 4.68 8.07
CA HIS A 284 -7.25 6.00 7.81
C HIS A 284 -7.44 6.98 8.98
N SER A 285 -8.55 6.85 9.74
CA SER A 285 -8.81 7.72 10.89
C SER A 285 -7.79 7.57 12.02
N GLN A 286 -7.22 6.37 12.20
CA GLN A 286 -6.21 6.09 13.23
C GLN A 286 -4.81 6.58 12.83
N MET A 287 -4.52 6.61 11.53
CA MET A 287 -3.25 7.12 10.99
C MET A 287 -3.13 8.64 11.12
N ILE A 288 -4.25 9.37 11.00
CA ILE A 288 -4.29 10.84 11.17
C ILE A 288 -3.96 11.26 12.61
N GLU A 289 -4.34 10.47 13.64
CA GLU A 289 -4.01 10.77 15.05
C GLU A 289 -2.52 10.59 15.36
N GLU A 290 -1.87 9.57 14.81
CA GLU A 290 -0.41 9.36 14.96
C GLU A 290 0.41 10.38 14.15
N GLN A 291 -0.05 10.72 12.94
CA GLN A 291 0.56 11.77 12.12
C GLN A 291 0.37 13.17 12.72
N HIS A 292 -0.70 13.46 13.48
CA HIS A 292 -0.86 14.75 14.15
C HIS A 292 0.21 15.00 15.23
N ASN A 293 0.71 13.95 15.88
CA ASN A 293 1.75 14.03 16.91
C ASN A 293 3.18 14.07 16.33
N THR A 294 3.44 13.41 15.21
CA THR A 294 4.76 13.41 14.53
C THR A 294 4.92 14.57 13.54
N SER A 295 3.85 14.99 12.85
CA SER A 295 3.86 16.13 11.91
C SER A 295 4.04 17.48 12.61
N GLN A 296 3.62 17.66 13.87
CA GLN A 296 3.97 18.86 14.63
C GLN A 296 5.48 19.01 14.87
N LYS A 297 6.24 17.91 14.91
CA LYS A 297 7.70 17.93 15.12
C LYS A 297 8.50 18.11 13.83
N LYS A 298 8.06 17.55 12.70
CA LYS A 298 8.76 17.64 11.41
C LYS A 298 8.36 18.88 10.57
N LYS A 299 7.08 19.31 10.63
CA LYS A 299 6.56 20.45 9.84
C LYS A 299 7.02 21.83 10.34
N ILE A 300 7.68 21.92 11.50
CA ILE A 300 8.33 23.16 11.98
C ILE A 300 9.59 23.48 11.15
N ASN A 301 10.21 22.51 10.48
CA ASN A 301 11.58 22.67 9.98
C ASN A 301 11.82 22.71 8.46
N SER A 302 10.84 22.51 7.55
CA SER A 302 11.23 22.43 6.12
C SER A 302 10.38 23.09 5.03
N ILE A 303 9.17 23.61 5.26
CA ILE A 303 8.47 24.35 4.18
C ILE A 303 7.68 25.55 4.73
N LYS A 304 8.32 26.72 4.73
CA LYS A 304 7.62 28.01 4.59
C LYS A 304 8.02 28.60 3.24
N GLU A 305 7.08 28.68 2.30
CA GLU A 305 7.18 29.66 1.23
C GLU A 305 7.05 31.04 1.88
N GLU A 306 8.17 31.75 1.98
CA GLU A 306 8.29 32.96 2.79
C GLU A 306 7.94 34.20 1.97
N ILE A 307 6.74 34.74 2.18
CA ILE A 307 6.46 36.14 1.90
C ILE A 307 7.10 36.97 3.02
N ILE A 308 8.05 37.83 2.68
CA ILE A 308 8.85 38.58 3.67
C ILE A 308 8.32 40.01 3.78
N GLY A 309 7.71 40.34 4.91
CA GLY A 309 7.26 41.68 5.27
C GLY A 309 8.30 42.49 6.04
N ASN A 310 8.29 43.81 5.88
CA ASN A 310 9.03 44.75 6.72
C ASN A 310 8.14 45.28 7.86
N LYS A 311 8.53 45.04 9.12
CA LYS A 311 7.79 45.49 10.31
C LYS A 311 7.50 46.99 10.34
N ASN A 312 8.44 47.80 9.84
CA ASN A 312 8.39 49.25 9.93
C ASN A 312 7.59 49.88 8.78
N THR A 313 7.80 49.41 7.54
CA THR A 313 7.16 50.02 6.36
C THR A 313 5.83 49.38 5.98
N LYS A 314 5.51 48.21 6.55
CA LYS A 314 4.34 47.39 6.21
C LYS A 314 4.29 47.04 4.71
N VAL A 315 5.45 46.77 4.12
CA VAL A 315 5.58 46.29 2.73
C VAL A 315 6.04 44.84 2.74
N TYR A 316 5.47 43.99 1.87
CA TYR A 316 5.92 42.60 1.70
C TYR A 316 6.56 42.34 0.33
N HIS A 317 7.49 41.39 0.30
CA HIS A 317 8.36 41.05 -0.83
C HIS A 317 8.29 39.54 -1.12
N SER A 318 8.47 39.15 -2.39
CA SER A 318 8.77 37.77 -2.75
C SER A 318 10.24 37.45 -2.45
N LYS A 319 10.56 36.21 -2.11
CA LYS A 319 11.92 35.77 -1.73
C LYS A 319 12.96 35.92 -2.87
N GLU A 320 12.49 36.07 -4.10
CA GLU A 320 13.31 36.01 -5.32
C GLU A 320 13.93 37.35 -5.76
N GLU A 321 13.62 38.49 -5.10
CA GLU A 321 14.21 39.79 -5.47
C GLU A 321 15.21 40.37 -4.44
N GLY A 322 16.35 40.86 -4.94
CA GLY A 322 17.57 41.18 -4.18
C GLY A 322 17.57 42.43 -3.29
N ASN A 323 16.42 42.97 -2.88
CA ASN A 323 16.35 44.07 -1.89
C ASN A 323 15.31 43.74 -0.81
N LEU A 324 15.64 42.76 0.01
CA LEU A 324 14.87 42.38 1.19
C LEU A 324 15.17 43.33 2.36
N PRO A 325 14.23 43.52 3.30
CA PRO A 325 14.48 44.24 4.55
C PRO A 325 15.66 43.65 5.33
N ASP A 326 16.28 44.44 6.22
CA ASP A 326 17.22 43.90 7.21
C ASP A 326 16.54 42.82 8.06
N GLU A 327 17.29 41.77 8.43
CA GLU A 327 16.75 40.57 9.08
C GLU A 327 15.95 40.88 10.35
N GLU A 328 16.44 41.79 11.19
CA GLU A 328 15.75 42.25 12.40
C GLU A 328 14.36 42.86 12.12
N ASN A 329 14.19 43.45 10.93
CA ASN A 329 12.97 44.11 10.49
C ASN A 329 12.04 43.18 9.69
N ARG A 330 12.38 41.90 9.51
CA ARG A 330 11.55 40.93 8.77
C ARG A 330 10.42 40.36 9.63
N VAL A 331 9.27 40.16 8.99
CA VAL A 331 8.17 39.30 9.44
C VAL A 331 7.81 38.37 8.28
N TYR A 332 7.36 37.16 8.56
CA TYR A 332 7.14 36.13 7.55
C TYR A 332 5.67 35.77 7.49
N PHE A 333 5.13 35.69 6.28
CA PHE A 333 3.78 35.23 5.98
C PHE A 333 3.85 34.00 5.08
N SER A 334 2.87 33.12 5.22
CA SER A 334 2.72 31.91 4.40
C SER A 334 2.00 32.18 3.08
N SER A 335 1.46 33.39 2.87
CA SER A 335 0.85 33.82 1.58
C SER A 335 0.71 35.34 1.49
N GLU A 336 0.55 35.86 0.26
CA GLU A 336 0.23 37.28 0.04
C GLU A 336 -1.09 37.70 0.70
N ASN A 337 -2.08 36.81 0.70
CA ASN A 337 -3.38 37.08 1.30
C ASN A 337 -3.28 37.26 2.82
N GLU A 338 -2.42 36.48 3.48
CA GLU A 338 -2.13 36.65 4.89
C GLU A 338 -1.43 38.00 5.15
N ALA A 339 -0.42 38.35 4.35
CA ALA A 339 0.26 39.64 4.45
C ALA A 339 -0.71 40.82 4.28
N LYS A 340 -1.60 40.77 3.28
CA LYS A 340 -2.64 41.79 3.03
C LYS A 340 -3.61 41.91 4.20
N LYS A 341 -4.10 40.79 4.75
CA LYS A 341 -4.96 40.79 5.94
C LYS A 341 -4.26 41.36 7.17
N ALA A 342 -2.95 41.14 7.30
CA ALA A 342 -2.11 41.73 8.35
C ALA A 342 -1.80 43.23 8.13
N GLY A 343 -2.34 43.84 7.07
CA GLY A 343 -2.18 45.26 6.76
C GLY A 343 -0.91 45.59 5.98
N TYR A 344 -0.27 44.61 5.34
CA TYR A 344 0.91 44.82 4.53
C TYR A 344 0.52 45.00 3.06
N ARG A 345 1.17 45.96 2.39
CA ARG A 345 0.99 46.20 0.95
C ARG A 345 2.11 45.55 0.15
N PRO A 346 1.86 45.15 -1.11
CA PRO A 346 2.91 44.58 -1.94
C PRO A 346 4.02 45.60 -2.25
N CYS A 347 5.25 45.11 -2.36
CA CYS A 347 6.33 45.84 -3.00
C CYS A 347 6.01 46.01 -4.49
N SER A 348 5.93 47.26 -4.96
CA SER A 348 5.58 47.57 -6.36
C SER A 348 6.64 47.13 -7.39
N ARG A 349 7.80 46.63 -6.95
CA ARG A 349 8.81 46.03 -7.83
C ARG A 349 8.65 44.52 -7.92
N CYS A 350 8.44 43.87 -6.78
CA CYS A 350 8.22 42.43 -6.71
C CYS A 350 6.86 42.01 -7.29
N TYR A 351 5.90 42.93 -7.27
CA TYR A 351 4.52 42.76 -7.76
C TYR A 351 4.10 44.00 -8.57
N PRO A 352 4.51 44.11 -9.85
CA PRO A 352 4.24 45.26 -10.71
C PRO A 352 2.77 45.43 -11.11
#